data_AF-A0A2E8HMK9-F1
#
_entry.id   AF-A0A2E8HMK9-F1
#
_cell.length_a   1.000
_cell.length_b   1.000
_cell.length_c   1.000
_cell.angle_alpha   90.00
_cell.angle_beta   90.00
_cell.angle_gamma   90.00
#
_symmetry.space_group_name_H-M   'P 1'
#
loop_
_entity.id
_entity.type
_entity.pdbx_description
1 polymer ?
#
loop_
_entity_poly.entity_id
_entity_poly.type
_entity_poly.pdbx_seq_one_letter_code
_entity_poly.pdbx_strand_id
1 'polypeptide(L)'
;MPSSEGVSKALKCHTLVADAATVSLVVQLLSPNIHLHSASLIYKKPQDPHATPPVRSWHRDIGIAEDLGQSGLPRLGIKVCYCLSDFPSPNSGMTLMARGTHRNAAPLAIPTGAVDPPSAVDPRLRAGDAILFENRTFHSGAPNLSLRTSKVAIYGYAYRWMKTDQYLDPPDEQVLQRATTNIDRQLLGGYRNVDATPRALIDWAEQYGVNPDPVSWSTEV
;
A
#
# COMPACT_ATOMS: atom_id res chain seq x y z
N MET A 1 -7.20 40.03 7.03
CA MET A 1 -7.27 39.42 5.69
C MET A 1 -5.87 38.93 5.33
N PRO A 2 -5.47 37.69 5.66
CA PRO A 2 -4.16 37.18 5.28
C PRO A 2 -4.19 36.74 3.82
N SER A 3 -3.11 37.09 3.13
CA SER A 3 -2.87 37.02 1.70
C SER A 3 -2.79 35.59 1.13
N SER A 4 -3.24 35.49 -0.12
CA SER A 4 -3.47 34.29 -0.93
C SER A 4 -2.22 33.74 -1.63
N GLU A 5 -1.05 33.73 -0.98
CA GLU A 5 0.22 33.28 -1.59
C GLU A 5 0.84 32.04 -0.93
N GLY A 6 0.01 31.14 -0.38
CA GLY A 6 0.47 29.90 0.24
C GLY A 6 -0.02 28.60 -0.41
N VAL A 7 -0.86 28.65 -1.45
CA VAL A 7 -1.62 27.48 -1.92
C VAL A 7 -1.04 26.82 -3.19
N SER A 8 0.05 27.36 -3.77
CA SER A 8 0.61 26.84 -5.04
C SER A 8 1.81 25.91 -4.84
N LYS A 9 1.54 24.73 -4.28
CA LYS A 9 2.25 23.46 -4.58
C LYS A 9 1.40 22.33 -3.98
N ALA A 10 0.17 22.22 -4.47
CA ALA A 10 -0.62 21.01 -4.24
C ALA A 10 0.27 19.83 -4.68
N LEU A 11 0.68 19.00 -3.72
CA LEU A 11 1.40 17.77 -3.98
C LEU A 11 0.62 17.06 -5.10
N LYS A 12 1.26 16.77 -6.24
CA LYS A 12 0.61 16.07 -7.36
C LYS A 12 0.38 14.60 -6.97
N CYS A 13 -0.32 14.34 -5.87
CA CYS A 13 -0.64 13.00 -5.38
C CYS A 13 -1.29 12.13 -6.48
N HIS A 14 -1.98 12.74 -7.44
CA HIS A 14 -2.54 12.01 -8.57
C HIS A 14 -1.46 11.37 -9.47
N THR A 15 -0.24 11.91 -9.56
CA THR A 15 0.83 11.28 -10.37
C THR A 15 1.43 10.06 -9.68
N LEU A 16 1.36 9.98 -8.35
CA LEU A 16 1.91 8.84 -7.60
C LEU A 16 1.09 7.55 -7.76
N VAL A 17 -0.17 7.66 -8.22
CA VAL A 17 -1.03 6.49 -8.45
C VAL A 17 -0.49 5.58 -9.54
N ALA A 18 0.24 6.14 -10.52
CA ALA A 18 0.73 5.46 -11.70
C ALA A 18 2.25 5.65 -11.86
N ASP A 19 2.97 5.95 -10.77
CA ASP A 19 4.42 6.16 -10.82
C ASP A 19 5.12 4.91 -11.36
N ALA A 20 5.82 5.06 -12.49
CA ALA A 20 6.37 3.91 -13.21
C ALA A 20 7.43 3.15 -12.41
N ALA A 21 8.19 3.82 -11.54
CA ALA A 21 9.25 3.15 -10.77
C ALA A 21 8.68 2.17 -9.74
N THR A 22 7.48 2.44 -9.22
CA THR A 22 6.83 1.57 -8.21
C THR A 22 5.76 0.68 -8.82
N VAL A 23 4.91 1.20 -9.70
CA VAL A 23 3.78 0.47 -10.26
C VAL A 23 4.26 -0.67 -11.16
N SER A 24 5.36 -0.50 -11.89
CA SER A 24 5.94 -1.61 -12.66
C SER A 24 6.33 -2.80 -11.78
N LEU A 25 6.77 -2.56 -10.53
CA LEU A 25 7.04 -3.62 -9.55
C LEU A 25 5.75 -4.22 -9.00
N VAL A 26 4.73 -3.40 -8.73
CA VAL A 26 3.42 -3.88 -8.26
C VAL A 26 2.80 -4.83 -9.28
N VAL A 27 2.84 -4.50 -10.58
CA VAL A 27 2.33 -5.36 -11.66
C VAL A 27 3.07 -6.69 -11.71
N GLN A 28 4.41 -6.68 -11.61
CA GLN A 28 5.23 -7.90 -11.59
C GLN A 28 5.00 -8.77 -10.34
N LEU A 29 4.73 -8.15 -9.19
CA LEU A 29 4.48 -8.88 -7.94
C LEU A 29 3.03 -9.41 -7.83
N LEU A 30 2.11 -8.84 -8.61
CA LEU A 30 0.72 -9.27 -8.77
C LEU A 30 0.50 -9.75 -10.21
N SER A 31 -0.42 -9.10 -10.92
CA SER A 31 -0.65 -9.22 -12.36
C SER A 31 -1.15 -7.87 -12.90
N PRO A 32 -1.31 -7.72 -14.22
CA PRO A 32 -1.88 -6.51 -14.81
C PRO A 32 -3.34 -6.21 -14.43
N ASN A 33 -4.10 -7.17 -13.87
CA ASN A 33 -5.52 -7.02 -13.57
C ASN A 33 -5.77 -6.34 -12.21
N ILE A 34 -5.19 -5.15 -12.02
CA ILE A 34 -5.23 -4.40 -10.75
C ILE A 34 -5.86 -3.01 -10.91
N HIS A 35 -6.29 -2.46 -9.78
CA HIS A 35 -6.71 -1.06 -9.61
C HIS A 35 -6.23 -0.51 -8.26
N LEU A 36 -6.44 0.78 -8.03
CA LEU A 36 -6.32 1.41 -6.72
C LEU A 36 -7.45 0.90 -5.82
N HIS A 37 -7.06 0.22 -4.75
CA HIS A 37 -7.94 -0.35 -3.75
C HIS A 37 -8.05 0.53 -2.51
N SER A 38 -6.98 1.25 -2.15
CA SER A 38 -6.96 2.16 -0.99
C SER A 38 -6.00 3.31 -1.24
N ALA A 39 -6.30 4.49 -0.70
CA ALA A 39 -5.39 5.62 -0.69
C ALA A 39 -5.44 6.32 0.67
N SER A 40 -4.30 6.68 1.23
CA SER A 40 -4.24 7.35 2.53
C SER A 40 -3.08 8.33 2.60
N LEU A 41 -3.33 9.49 3.19
CA LEU A 41 -2.30 10.47 3.52
C LEU A 41 -2.21 10.55 5.05
N ILE A 42 -1.14 9.98 5.60
CA ILE A 42 -1.00 9.83 7.05
C ILE A 42 -0.07 10.91 7.59
N TYR A 43 -0.58 11.68 8.56
CA TYR A 43 0.18 12.64 9.35
C TYR A 43 0.28 12.13 10.77
N LYS A 44 1.48 11.74 11.22
CA LYS A 44 1.69 11.30 12.60
C LYS A 44 2.38 12.38 13.39
N LYS A 45 1.66 13.01 14.32
CA LYS A 45 2.19 14.06 15.19
C LYS A 45 3.18 13.48 16.22
N PRO A 46 4.13 14.30 16.73
CA PRO A 46 4.93 13.94 17.89
C PRO A 46 4.07 13.44 19.05
N GLN A 47 4.56 12.40 19.71
CA GLN A 47 3.94 11.80 20.89
C GLN A 47 4.83 12.07 22.11
N ASP A 48 4.21 12.22 23.28
CA ASP A 48 4.93 12.35 24.54
C ASP A 48 5.73 11.06 24.83
N PRO A 49 7.06 11.13 24.96
CA PRO A 49 7.89 9.96 25.30
C PRO A 49 7.57 9.34 26.65
N HIS A 50 6.94 10.10 27.56
CA HIS A 50 6.57 9.66 28.90
C HIS A 50 5.13 9.13 29.00
N ALA A 51 4.33 9.29 27.96
CA ALA A 51 3.00 8.68 27.92
C ALA A 51 3.11 7.16 27.83
N THR A 52 2.17 6.45 28.44
CA THR A 52 2.05 4.99 28.29
C THR A 52 2.06 4.64 26.80
N PRO A 53 3.01 3.80 26.34
CA PRO A 53 3.09 3.46 24.93
C PRO A 53 1.76 2.85 24.48
N PRO A 54 1.17 3.32 23.36
CA PRO A 54 -0.05 2.70 22.86
C PRO A 54 0.24 1.25 22.50
N VAL A 55 -0.75 0.37 22.74
CA VAL A 55 -0.71 -1.02 22.30
C VAL A 55 -0.44 -1.04 20.80
N ARG A 56 0.55 -1.85 20.37
CA ARG A 56 0.83 -2.03 18.95
C ARG A 56 -0.33 -2.76 18.30
N SER A 57 -0.90 -2.14 17.28
CA SER A 57 -1.89 -2.78 16.42
C SER A 57 -1.16 -3.49 15.28
N TRP A 58 -0.52 -4.62 15.60
CA TRP A 58 0.08 -5.48 14.58
C TRP A 58 -1.03 -6.19 13.81
N HIS A 59 -1.06 -6.01 12.50
CA HIS A 59 -2.11 -6.55 11.65
C HIS A 59 -1.60 -6.92 10.26
N ARG A 60 -2.45 -7.65 9.54
CA ARG A 60 -2.38 -7.84 8.09
C ARG A 60 -3.44 -6.96 7.44
N ASP A 61 -3.23 -6.58 6.19
CA ASP A 61 -4.20 -5.76 5.46
C ASP A 61 -5.35 -6.60 4.90
N ILE A 62 -6.39 -5.91 4.42
CA ILE A 62 -7.56 -6.46 3.69
C ILE A 62 -8.52 -7.26 4.59
N GLY A 63 -8.15 -7.56 5.84
CA GLY A 63 -9.00 -8.36 6.73
C GLY A 63 -9.03 -9.84 6.37
N ILE A 64 -8.18 -10.28 5.42
CA ILE A 64 -8.26 -11.63 4.86
C ILE A 64 -7.98 -12.71 5.91
N ALA A 65 -7.16 -12.40 6.91
CA ALA A 65 -6.78 -13.38 7.92
C ALA A 65 -7.86 -13.57 8.99
N GLU A 66 -8.71 -12.57 9.15
CA GLU A 66 -9.88 -12.56 10.03
C GLU A 66 -10.99 -13.46 9.45
N ASP A 67 -11.16 -13.45 8.13
CA ASP A 67 -12.20 -14.25 7.45
C ASP A 67 -11.73 -15.67 7.09
N LEU A 68 -10.49 -15.83 6.63
CA LEU A 68 -9.98 -17.10 6.07
C LEU A 68 -8.99 -17.83 6.99
N GLY A 69 -8.68 -17.25 8.15
CA GLY A 69 -7.66 -17.77 9.06
C GLY A 69 -6.24 -17.39 8.65
N GLN A 70 -5.22 -18.06 9.21
CA GLN A 70 -3.83 -17.60 9.09
C GLN A 70 -3.00 -18.28 8.01
N SER A 71 -3.47 -19.44 7.51
CA SER A 71 -2.70 -20.33 6.62
C SER A 71 -3.17 -20.23 5.17
N GLY A 72 -2.25 -20.44 4.22
CA GLY A 72 -2.59 -20.53 2.79
C GLY A 72 -3.10 -19.24 2.16
N LEU A 73 -2.89 -18.08 2.80
CA LEU A 73 -3.45 -16.83 2.31
C LEU A 73 -2.79 -16.38 0.98
N PRO A 74 -3.59 -15.97 -0.02
CA PRO A 74 -3.07 -15.44 -1.27
C PRO A 74 -2.53 -14.01 -1.10
N ARG A 75 -1.60 -13.65 -1.97
CA ARG A 75 -1.20 -12.26 -2.18
C ARG A 75 -2.30 -11.59 -3.00
N LEU A 76 -3.07 -10.71 -2.37
CA LEU A 76 -4.20 -10.02 -2.99
C LEU A 76 -3.94 -8.55 -3.27
N GLY A 77 -3.02 -7.94 -2.54
CA GLY A 77 -2.72 -6.54 -2.72
C GLY A 77 -1.35 -6.15 -2.21
N ILE A 78 -0.85 -5.05 -2.77
CA ILE A 78 0.43 -4.44 -2.44
C ILE A 78 0.18 -2.96 -2.15
N LYS A 79 0.71 -2.48 -1.04
CA LYS A 79 0.78 -1.06 -0.73
C LYS A 79 2.15 -0.51 -1.09
N VAL A 80 2.16 0.65 -1.72
CA VAL A 80 3.32 1.50 -1.91
C VAL A 80 3.20 2.66 -0.92
N CYS A 81 4.12 2.74 0.03
CA CYS A 81 4.23 3.83 1.00
C CYS A 81 5.34 4.79 0.58
N TYR A 82 4.96 5.97 0.09
CA TYR A 82 5.86 7.05 -0.29
C TYR A 82 6.19 7.92 0.92
N CYS A 83 7.48 8.07 1.22
CA CYS A 83 7.97 8.89 2.31
C CYS A 83 7.93 10.37 1.90
N LEU A 84 7.08 11.16 2.55
CA LEU A 84 7.00 12.62 2.31
C LEU A 84 7.84 13.42 3.32
N SER A 85 8.50 12.71 4.23
CA SER A 85 9.37 13.23 5.28
C SER A 85 10.48 12.20 5.54
N ASP A 86 11.63 12.61 6.06
CA ASP A 86 12.67 11.67 6.51
C ASP A 86 12.25 10.84 7.73
N PHE A 87 12.88 9.68 7.91
CA PHE A 87 12.75 8.76 9.03
C PHE A 87 14.15 8.29 9.45
N PRO A 88 14.94 9.15 10.14
CA PRO A 88 16.38 8.94 10.33
C PRO A 88 16.73 7.92 11.43
N SER A 89 15.80 7.66 12.34
CA SER A 89 15.99 6.81 13.51
C SER A 89 14.72 6.04 13.85
N PRO A 90 14.81 4.96 14.65
CA PRO A 90 13.63 4.28 15.17
C PRO A 90 12.67 5.24 15.87
N ASN A 91 11.39 4.88 15.91
CA ASN A 91 10.31 5.66 16.50
C ASN A 91 10.14 7.06 15.89
N SER A 92 10.43 7.22 14.59
CA SER A 92 10.15 8.45 13.83
C SER A 92 8.76 8.47 13.17
N GLY A 93 7.88 7.56 13.56
CA GLY A 93 6.51 7.48 13.02
C GLY A 93 6.35 6.73 11.69
N MET A 94 7.33 5.93 11.27
CA MET A 94 7.25 5.07 10.08
C MET A 94 6.41 3.81 10.35
N THR A 95 5.94 3.14 9.30
CA THR A 95 5.36 1.81 9.41
C THR A 95 6.43 0.79 9.75
N LEU A 96 6.25 0.08 10.87
CA LEU A 96 7.00 -1.11 11.26
C LEU A 96 6.57 -2.29 10.39
N MET A 97 7.54 -3.12 10.03
CA MET A 97 7.31 -4.37 9.30
C MET A 97 7.86 -5.55 10.08
N ALA A 98 7.14 -6.68 10.12
CA ALA A 98 7.66 -7.91 10.67
C ALA A 98 8.27 -8.76 9.53
N ARG A 99 9.59 -8.94 9.54
CA ARG A 99 10.30 -9.63 8.46
C ARG A 99 9.86 -11.09 8.34
N GLY A 100 9.60 -11.52 7.10
CA GLY A 100 9.30 -12.93 6.77
C GLY A 100 7.87 -13.38 7.08
N THR A 101 7.05 -12.56 7.74
CA THR A 101 5.76 -13.02 8.26
C THR A 101 4.66 -13.16 7.21
N HIS A 102 4.93 -12.77 5.95
CA HIS A 102 4.07 -13.11 4.81
C HIS A 102 3.96 -14.63 4.59
N ARG A 103 4.88 -15.42 5.16
CA ARG A 103 4.88 -16.90 5.12
C ARG A 103 4.27 -17.54 6.35
N ASN A 104 3.89 -16.74 7.36
CA ASN A 104 3.33 -17.30 8.58
C ASN A 104 1.97 -17.94 8.28
N ALA A 105 1.83 -19.20 8.68
CA ALA A 105 0.57 -19.93 8.70
C ALA A 105 -0.17 -19.84 10.05
N ALA A 106 0.37 -19.09 11.00
CA ALA A 106 -0.12 -18.93 12.36
C ALA A 106 -0.14 -17.43 12.76
N PRO A 107 -0.85 -17.06 13.84
CA PRO A 107 -0.86 -15.69 14.36
C PRO A 107 0.55 -15.17 14.66
N LEU A 108 0.71 -13.85 14.67
CA LEU A 108 1.97 -13.20 15.01
C LEU A 108 2.33 -13.48 16.48
N ALA A 109 3.48 -14.11 16.72
CA ALA A 109 3.98 -14.35 18.05
C ALA A 109 4.70 -13.10 18.60
N ILE A 110 4.16 -12.54 19.69
CA ILE A 110 4.77 -11.45 20.45
C ILE A 110 5.12 -12.00 21.85
N PRO A 111 6.39 -11.98 22.28
CA PRO A 111 6.79 -12.46 23.60
C PRO A 111 6.04 -11.74 24.74
N THR A 112 5.74 -12.45 25.82
CA THR A 112 5.13 -11.86 27.02
C THR A 112 5.97 -10.69 27.54
N GLY A 113 5.34 -9.53 27.75
CA GLY A 113 6.00 -8.30 28.18
C GLY A 113 6.63 -7.48 27.05
N ALA A 114 6.67 -7.99 25.81
CA ALA A 114 7.06 -7.22 24.63
C ALA A 114 5.84 -6.63 23.92
N VAL A 115 6.07 -5.55 23.15
CA VAL A 115 5.05 -4.93 22.28
C VAL A 115 5.27 -5.23 20.80
N ASP A 116 6.50 -5.62 20.43
CA ASP A 116 6.91 -5.89 19.06
C ASP A 116 7.42 -7.35 18.95
N PRO A 117 7.18 -8.06 17.82
CA PRO A 117 7.78 -9.36 17.57
C PRO A 117 9.30 -9.21 17.38
N PRO A 118 10.10 -10.26 17.62
CA PRO A 118 11.56 -10.23 17.38
C PRO A 118 11.95 -9.90 15.94
N SER A 119 11.04 -10.15 14.98
CA SER A 119 11.23 -9.86 13.56
C SER A 119 10.83 -8.43 13.15
N ALA A 120 10.40 -7.59 14.09
CA ALA A 120 10.04 -6.20 13.81
C ALA A 120 11.24 -5.40 13.26
N VAL A 121 10.96 -4.59 12.25
CA VAL A 121 11.90 -3.72 11.57
C VAL A 121 11.30 -2.33 11.53
N ASP A 122 12.04 -1.35 12.04
CA ASP A 122 11.78 0.07 11.89
C ASP A 122 12.72 0.65 10.82
N PRO A 123 12.24 0.82 9.57
CA PRO A 123 13.12 1.16 8.47
C PRO A 123 13.54 2.63 8.54
N ARG A 124 14.84 2.87 8.28
CA ARG A 124 15.38 4.22 8.13
C ARG A 124 15.28 4.63 6.66
N LEU A 125 14.55 5.72 6.40
CA LEU A 125 14.21 6.18 5.05
C LEU A 125 14.33 7.69 4.97
N ARG A 126 14.41 8.21 3.75
CA ARG A 126 14.42 9.64 3.45
C ARG A 126 13.15 10.04 2.73
N ALA A 127 12.83 11.33 2.76
CA ALA A 127 11.81 11.87 1.87
C ALA A 127 12.16 11.54 0.42
N GLY A 128 11.18 11.01 -0.33
CA GLY A 128 11.36 10.51 -1.70
C GLY A 128 11.51 8.99 -1.80
N ASP A 129 11.86 8.29 -0.71
CA ASP A 129 11.92 6.84 -0.71
C ASP A 129 10.50 6.22 -0.76
N ALA A 130 10.40 4.99 -1.28
CA ALA A 130 9.17 4.21 -1.26
C ALA A 130 9.41 2.81 -0.68
N ILE A 131 8.47 2.32 0.13
CA ILE A 131 8.42 0.92 0.59
C ILE A 131 7.21 0.23 -0.01
N LEU A 132 7.44 -0.96 -0.56
CA LEU A 132 6.39 -1.88 -0.99
C LEU A 132 6.19 -2.95 0.07
N PHE A 133 4.93 -3.23 0.41
CA PHE A 133 4.59 -4.35 1.28
C PHE A 133 3.28 -5.00 0.86
N GLU A 134 3.24 -6.33 0.94
CA GLU A 134 2.08 -7.12 0.56
C GLU A 134 1.14 -7.37 1.76
N ASN A 135 -0.15 -7.61 1.45
CA ASN A 135 -1.22 -7.73 2.45
C ASN A 135 -0.96 -8.77 3.57
N ARG A 136 -0.14 -9.79 3.31
CA ARG A 136 0.18 -10.86 4.26
C ARG A 136 1.30 -10.51 5.25
N THR A 137 2.04 -9.44 4.99
CA THR A 137 3.11 -8.99 5.88
C THR A 137 2.51 -8.33 7.11
N PHE A 138 2.89 -8.79 8.31
CA PHE A 138 2.44 -8.15 9.53
C PHE A 138 3.14 -6.81 9.66
N HIS A 139 2.38 -5.77 9.94
CA HIS A 139 2.89 -4.42 10.08
C HIS A 139 2.13 -3.65 11.15
N SER A 140 2.72 -2.56 11.61
CA SER A 140 2.10 -1.67 12.60
C SER A 140 2.68 -0.27 12.48
N GLY A 141 2.04 0.76 13.03
CA GLY A 141 2.62 2.09 13.06
C GLY A 141 3.64 2.24 14.19
N ALA A 142 4.90 2.58 13.89
CA ALA A 142 5.89 2.96 14.91
C ALA A 142 5.43 4.23 15.62
N PRO A 143 5.63 4.39 16.94
CA PRO A 143 5.35 5.66 17.59
C PRO A 143 6.18 6.77 16.93
N ASN A 144 5.73 8.01 17.07
CA ASN A 144 6.51 9.17 16.63
C ASN A 144 7.02 9.92 17.84
N LEU A 145 8.21 9.54 18.32
CA LEU A 145 8.91 10.19 19.43
C LEU A 145 9.86 11.29 18.95
N SER A 146 9.83 11.62 17.65
CA SER A 146 10.55 12.77 17.11
C SER A 146 9.78 14.07 17.37
N LEU A 147 10.45 15.22 17.23
CA LEU A 147 9.85 16.55 17.42
C LEU A 147 9.10 17.08 16.19
N ARG A 148 8.88 16.25 15.17
CA ARG A 148 8.29 16.65 13.87
C ARG A 148 7.14 15.74 13.48
N THR A 149 6.16 16.29 12.78
CA THR A 149 5.09 15.49 12.17
C THR A 149 5.65 14.68 11.01
N SER A 150 5.58 13.35 11.09
CA SER A 150 5.91 12.49 9.95
C SER A 150 4.76 12.43 8.97
N LYS A 151 5.10 12.26 7.68
CA LYS A 151 4.14 12.28 6.58
C LYS A 151 4.45 11.16 5.60
N VAL A 152 3.44 10.37 5.25
CA VAL A 152 3.51 9.36 4.19
C VAL A 152 2.24 9.39 3.35
N ALA A 153 2.38 9.12 2.06
CA ALA A 153 1.25 8.82 1.17
C ALA A 153 1.29 7.33 0.84
N ILE A 154 0.18 6.62 1.07
CA ILE A 154 0.08 5.19 0.86
C ILE A 154 -0.98 4.91 -0.21
N TYR A 155 -0.59 4.17 -1.24
CA TYR A 155 -1.47 3.69 -2.29
C TYR A 155 -1.46 2.17 -2.26
N GLY A 156 -2.63 1.58 -2.02
CA GLY A 156 -2.82 0.13 -2.07
C GLY A 156 -3.44 -0.27 -3.40
N TYR A 157 -2.80 -1.23 -4.06
CA TYR A 157 -3.28 -1.82 -5.30
C TYR A 157 -3.73 -3.24 -5.03
N ALA A 158 -4.89 -3.62 -5.54
CA ALA A 158 -5.43 -4.97 -5.45
C ALA A 158 -6.08 -5.37 -6.78
N TYR A 159 -6.50 -6.62 -6.89
CA TYR A 159 -7.17 -7.09 -8.10
C TYR A 159 -8.51 -6.39 -8.33
N ARG A 160 -8.85 -6.13 -9.59
CA ARG A 160 -10.07 -5.37 -9.97
C ARG A 160 -11.40 -5.98 -9.50
N TRP A 161 -11.43 -7.28 -9.23
CA TRP A 161 -12.60 -7.97 -8.70
C TRP A 161 -12.78 -7.79 -7.19
N MET A 162 -11.85 -7.12 -6.52
CA MET A 162 -11.98 -6.75 -5.12
C MET A 162 -12.67 -5.41 -4.98
N LYS A 163 -13.57 -5.30 -4.00
CA LYS A 163 -14.19 -4.03 -3.61
C LYS A 163 -13.12 -3.10 -3.04
N THR A 164 -13.20 -1.80 -3.32
CA THR A 164 -12.31 -0.80 -2.72
C THR A 164 -12.51 -0.72 -1.21
N ASP A 165 -11.45 -0.29 -0.51
CA ASP A 165 -11.49 -0.01 0.91
C ASP A 165 -12.55 1.06 1.24
N GLN A 166 -13.14 0.98 2.44
CA GLN A 166 -14.26 1.83 2.87
C GLN A 166 -13.96 3.34 2.82
N TYR A 167 -12.69 3.73 2.88
CA TYR A 167 -12.27 5.14 2.82
C TYR A 167 -11.96 5.63 1.40
N LEU A 168 -12.14 4.76 0.40
CA LEU A 168 -11.97 5.09 -1.01
C LEU A 168 -13.28 4.90 -1.76
N ASP A 169 -13.97 6.01 -2.01
CA ASP A 169 -15.14 6.03 -2.86
C ASP A 169 -14.78 5.63 -4.30
N PRO A 170 -15.69 4.95 -5.02
CA PRO A 170 -15.54 4.77 -6.46
C PRO A 170 -15.26 6.12 -7.14
N PRO A 171 -14.30 6.18 -8.08
CA PRO A 171 -13.95 7.44 -8.72
C PRO A 171 -15.15 8.00 -9.49
N ASP A 172 -15.45 9.27 -9.25
CA ASP A 172 -16.34 10.03 -10.13
C ASP A 172 -15.61 10.37 -11.45
N GLU A 173 -16.35 10.87 -12.43
CA GLU A 173 -15.76 11.26 -13.72
C GLU A 173 -14.74 12.40 -13.59
N GLN A 174 -14.86 13.27 -12.58
CA GLN A 174 -13.90 14.36 -12.38
C GLN A 174 -12.53 13.84 -11.94
N VAL A 175 -12.50 12.79 -11.12
CA VAL A 175 -11.27 12.08 -10.75
C VAL A 175 -10.69 11.38 -11.98
N LEU A 176 -11.51 10.69 -12.78
CA LEU A 176 -11.05 10.00 -13.98
C LEU A 176 -10.55 10.96 -15.07
N GLN A 177 -11.09 12.18 -15.16
CA GLN A 177 -10.59 13.22 -16.06
C GLN A 177 -9.17 13.70 -15.72
N ARG A 178 -8.66 13.41 -14.51
CA ARG A 178 -7.27 13.69 -14.13
C ARG A 178 -6.29 12.63 -14.65
N ALA A 179 -6.79 11.50 -15.15
CA ALA A 179 -5.98 10.50 -15.80
C ALA A 179 -5.34 11.09 -17.06
N THR A 180 -4.00 11.00 -17.15
CA THR A 180 -3.26 11.45 -18.32
C THR A 180 -2.92 10.31 -19.27
N THR A 181 -3.00 9.07 -18.77
CA THR A 181 -2.78 7.84 -19.55
C THR A 181 -3.90 6.83 -19.33
N ASN A 182 -3.97 5.81 -20.19
CA ASN A 182 -4.89 4.69 -19.98
C ASN A 182 -4.51 3.85 -18.75
N ILE A 183 -3.23 3.83 -18.35
CA ILE A 183 -2.77 3.17 -17.12
C ILE A 183 -3.29 3.95 -15.91
N ASP A 184 -3.17 5.28 -15.92
CA ASP A 184 -3.74 6.13 -14.86
C ASP A 184 -5.24 5.88 -14.74
N ARG A 185 -5.95 5.86 -15.87
CA ARG A 185 -7.40 5.60 -15.90
C ARG A 185 -7.73 4.23 -15.34
N GLN A 186 -6.94 3.19 -15.69
CA GLN A 186 -7.12 1.85 -15.14
C GLN A 186 -6.92 1.85 -13.63
N LEU A 187 -5.79 2.37 -13.15
CA LEU A 187 -5.42 2.36 -11.74
C LEU A 187 -6.37 3.21 -10.91
N LEU A 188 -6.87 4.33 -11.43
CA LEU A 188 -7.89 5.13 -10.73
C LEU A 188 -9.24 4.43 -10.63
N GLY A 189 -9.46 3.27 -11.28
CA GLY A 189 -10.71 2.51 -11.22
C GLY A 189 -11.67 2.78 -12.38
N GLY A 190 -11.18 3.28 -13.52
CA GLY A 190 -12.00 3.63 -14.68
C GLY A 190 -12.68 2.45 -15.39
N TYR A 191 -12.27 1.22 -15.12
CA TYR A 191 -12.92 0.01 -15.65
C TYR A 191 -13.96 -0.54 -14.65
N ARG A 192 -15.18 -0.02 -14.70
CA ARG A 192 -16.29 -0.42 -13.81
C ARG A 192 -16.80 -1.84 -14.06
N ASN A 193 -16.79 -2.30 -15.32
CA ASN A 193 -17.11 -3.68 -15.65
C ASN A 193 -15.89 -4.57 -15.35
N VAL A 194 -15.96 -5.39 -14.29
CA VAL A 194 -14.86 -6.27 -13.87
C VAL A 194 -14.46 -7.27 -14.97
N ASP A 195 -15.41 -7.72 -15.78
CA ASP A 195 -15.21 -8.69 -16.86
C ASP A 195 -14.57 -8.05 -18.10
N ALA A 196 -14.54 -6.72 -18.18
CA ALA A 196 -13.83 -6.05 -19.26
C ALA A 196 -12.32 -6.21 -19.10
N THR A 197 -11.66 -6.60 -20.19
CA THR A 197 -10.21 -6.76 -20.22
C THR A 197 -9.49 -5.42 -20.02
N PRO A 198 -8.67 -5.26 -18.97
CA PRO A 198 -7.97 -3.99 -18.70
C PRO A 198 -6.72 -3.87 -19.57
N ARG A 199 -6.88 -3.49 -20.85
CA ARG A 199 -5.77 -3.53 -21.82
C ARG A 199 -4.56 -2.69 -21.45
N ALA A 200 -4.72 -1.55 -20.77
CA ALA A 200 -3.61 -0.62 -20.56
C ALA A 200 -2.39 -1.26 -19.85
N LEU A 201 -2.61 -1.93 -18.70
CA LEU A 201 -1.52 -2.63 -18.01
C LEU A 201 -1.15 -3.96 -18.66
N ILE A 202 -2.06 -4.62 -19.40
CA ILE A 202 -1.74 -5.84 -20.12
C ILE A 202 -0.81 -5.54 -21.29
N ASP A 203 -1.11 -4.54 -22.11
CA ASP A 203 -0.28 -4.09 -23.23
C ASP A 203 1.11 -3.68 -22.73
N TRP A 204 1.17 -2.97 -21.60
CA TRP A 204 2.42 -2.65 -20.92
C TRP A 204 3.17 -3.94 -20.54
N ALA A 205 2.52 -4.88 -19.85
CA ALA A 205 3.19 -6.11 -19.42
C ALA A 205 3.65 -7.00 -20.59
N GLU A 206 2.92 -7.03 -21.71
CA GLU A 206 3.33 -7.67 -22.96
C GLU A 206 4.58 -7.01 -23.55
N GLN A 207 4.58 -5.67 -23.65
CA GLN A 207 5.69 -4.89 -24.17
C GLN A 207 7.00 -5.14 -23.41
N TYR A 208 6.92 -5.32 -22.08
CA TYR A 208 8.08 -5.54 -21.22
C TYR A 208 8.35 -7.01 -20.88
N GLY A 209 7.54 -7.96 -21.40
CA GLY A 209 7.74 -9.39 -21.17
C GLY A 209 7.55 -9.82 -19.71
N VAL A 210 6.63 -9.18 -18.98
CA VAL A 210 6.38 -9.42 -17.55
C VAL A 210 4.97 -9.94 -17.25
N ASN A 211 4.27 -10.40 -18.28
CA ASN A 211 2.97 -11.04 -18.08
C ASN A 211 3.12 -12.34 -17.28
N PRO A 212 2.16 -12.65 -16.39
CA PRO A 212 2.09 -13.97 -15.79
C PRO A 212 1.83 -15.03 -16.87
N ASP A 213 2.27 -16.26 -16.59
CA ASP A 213 1.98 -17.40 -17.47
C ASP A 213 0.47 -17.56 -17.67
N PRO A 214 0.02 -17.93 -18.88
CA PRO A 214 -1.38 -18.25 -19.12
C PRO A 214 -1.86 -19.35 -18.17
N VAL A 215 -3.07 -19.19 -17.62
CA VAL A 215 -3.70 -20.25 -16.84
C VAL A 215 -4.01 -21.42 -17.77
N SER A 216 -3.29 -22.53 -17.60
CA SER A 216 -3.53 -23.77 -18.33
C SER A 216 -4.55 -24.63 -17.58
N TRP A 217 -5.55 -25.12 -18.30
CA TRP A 217 -6.49 -26.13 -17.79
C TRP A 217 -6.01 -27.50 -18.26
N SER A 218 -5.90 -28.47 -17.34
CA SER A 218 -5.72 -29.88 -17.72
C SER A 218 -7.08 -30.49 -18.01
N THR A 219 -7.21 -31.16 -19.17
CA THR A 219 -8.33 -32.06 -19.46
C THR A 219 -8.01 -33.51 -19.13
N GLU A 220 -6.77 -33.79 -18.75
CA GLU A 220 -6.33 -35.10 -18.28
C GLU A 220 -6.57 -35.17 -16.76
N VAL A 221 -7.42 -36.13 -16.37
CA VAL A 221 -7.83 -36.44 -14.99
C VAL A 221 -7.04 -37.65 -14.50
#